data_AF-E3LU86-F1
#
_entry.id   AF-E3LU86-F1
#
_cell.length_a   1.000
_cell.length_b   1.000
_cell.length_c   1.000
_cell.angle_alpha   90.00
_cell.angle_beta   90.00
_cell.angle_gamma   90.00
#
_symmetry.space_group_name_H-M   'P 1'
#
loop_
_entity.id
_entity.type
_entity.pdbx_description
1 polymer ?
#
loop_
_entity_poly.entity_id
_entity_poly.type
_entity_poly.pdbx_seq_one_letter_code
_entity_poly.pdbx_strand_id
1 'polypeptide(L)'
;MQGNPYLNYQGAFGNLTETDKKQHCSLRIQTWVYIHSGISIVTSLLGITLGSILLVRTEWHEKLFLYRLTLAYLRRSDPSKYWIVYRVFFGVWIAVHSLHLVTIVLTVIGVHKTNLKLLKPQLFVLVFQIGLFILGISSLFVYSMTGTRVAWLALFVVLFHTLFASTNLYLLAKFHRFLDEKLMILRDILSAQAKSVHFKDDSSF
;
A
#
# COMPACT_ATOMS: atom_id res chain seq x y z
N MET A 1 -50.38 30.71 8.10
CA MET A 1 -48.96 31.06 8.29
C MET A 1 -48.12 29.90 7.78
N GLN A 2 -47.56 30.03 6.58
CA GLN A 2 -46.72 29.03 5.94
C GLN A 2 -45.32 29.11 6.56
N GLY A 3 -44.91 28.05 7.28
CA GLY A 3 -43.58 27.92 7.85
C GLY A 3 -42.52 27.80 6.75
N ASN A 4 -41.40 28.50 6.95
CA ASN A 4 -40.26 28.50 6.04
C ASN A 4 -39.63 27.09 5.94
N PRO A 5 -39.57 26.45 4.77
CA PRO A 5 -39.05 25.09 4.61
C PRO A 5 -37.52 24.97 4.81
N TYR A 6 -36.80 26.08 4.94
CA TYR A 6 -35.36 26.09 5.22
C TYR A 6 -34.99 26.05 6.71
N LEU A 7 -35.98 26.05 7.61
CA LEU A 7 -35.78 25.95 9.07
C LEU A 7 -35.99 24.54 9.64
N ASN A 8 -35.97 23.50 8.79
CA ASN A 8 -35.93 22.12 9.26
C ASN A 8 -34.47 21.64 9.43
N TYR A 9 -33.71 22.33 10.26
CA TYR A 9 -32.48 21.77 10.82
C TYR A 9 -32.91 20.80 11.92
N GLN A 10 -32.90 19.51 11.62
CA GLN A 10 -33.06 18.44 12.61
C GLN A 10 -32.12 18.69 13.79
N GLY A 11 -32.68 18.67 15.00
CA GLY A 11 -32.08 19.19 16.22
C GLY A 11 -30.74 18.57 16.64
N ALA A 12 -29.99 19.38 17.37
CA ALA A 12 -28.63 19.20 17.87
C ALA A 12 -28.40 18.03 18.86
N PHE A 13 -29.31 17.06 18.98
CA PHE A 13 -29.14 15.90 19.88
C PHE A 13 -29.21 14.53 19.17
N GLY A 14 -29.58 14.47 17.88
CA GLY A 14 -29.58 13.21 17.12
C GLY A 14 -28.22 12.82 16.50
N ASN A 15 -27.32 13.78 16.31
CA ASN A 15 -26.09 13.60 15.52
C ASN A 15 -24.82 13.33 16.33
N LEU A 16 -24.81 13.56 17.64
CA LEU A 16 -23.61 13.37 18.48
C LEU A 16 -23.12 11.91 18.43
N THR A 17 -24.02 10.94 18.54
CA THR A 17 -23.66 9.52 18.50
C THR A 17 -23.13 9.06 17.13
N GLU A 18 -23.56 9.67 16.03
CA GLU A 18 -23.07 9.33 14.69
C GLU A 18 -21.72 10.00 14.39
N THR A 19 -21.53 11.25 14.82
CA THR A 19 -20.23 11.94 14.76
C THR A 19 -19.20 11.24 15.63
N ASP A 20 -19.57 10.80 16.83
CA ASP A 20 -18.69 10.06 17.74
C ASP A 20 -18.30 8.71 17.15
N LYS A 21 -19.25 7.96 16.56
CA LYS A 21 -18.97 6.70 15.85
C LYS A 21 -18.02 6.91 14.66
N LYS A 22 -18.22 7.97 13.86
CA LYS A 22 -17.35 8.31 12.73
C LYS A 22 -15.95 8.73 13.20
N GLN A 23 -15.85 9.46 14.31
CA GLN A 23 -14.59 9.87 14.91
C GLN A 23 -13.81 8.69 15.50
N HIS A 24 -14.48 7.78 16.22
CA HIS A 24 -13.88 6.54 16.71
C HIS A 24 -13.42 5.63 15.56
N CYS A 25 -14.21 5.53 14.48
CA CYS A 25 -13.83 4.79 13.28
C CYS A 25 -12.58 5.38 12.62
N SER A 26 -12.51 6.71 12.51
CA SER A 26 -11.35 7.45 11.99
C SER A 26 -10.08 7.16 12.78
N LEU A 27 -10.15 7.31 14.10
CA LEU A 27 -9.03 7.04 15.01
C LEU A 27 -8.57 5.59 14.91
N ARG A 28 -9.51 4.65 14.86
CA ARG A 28 -9.20 3.22 14.70
C ARG A 28 -8.47 2.95 13.38
N ILE A 29 -8.99 3.43 12.25
CA ILE A 29 -8.36 3.21 10.93
C ILE A 29 -6.96 3.84 10.90
N GLN A 30 -6.81 5.06 11.41
CA GLN A 30 -5.52 5.76 11.48
C GLN A 30 -4.49 4.97 12.32
N THR A 31 -4.88 4.47 13.49
CA THR A 31 -4.02 3.61 14.32
C THR A 31 -3.59 2.35 13.57
N TRP A 32 -4.51 1.70 12.85
CA TRP A 32 -4.17 0.52 12.04
C TRP A 32 -3.19 0.84 10.91
N VAL A 33 -3.30 2.00 10.25
CA VAL A 33 -2.35 2.44 9.24
C VAL A 33 -0.95 2.66 9.84
N TYR A 34 -0.84 3.23 11.04
CA TYR A 34 0.47 3.38 11.70
C TYR A 34 1.09 2.03 12.11
N ILE A 35 0.30 1.13 12.68
CA ILE A 35 0.75 -0.23 13.03
C ILE A 35 1.26 -0.95 11.78
N HIS A 36 0.47 -0.92 10.69
CA HIS A 36 0.88 -1.54 9.44
C HIS A 36 2.05 -0.84 8.76
N SER A 37 2.23 0.46 8.96
CA SER A 37 3.43 1.18 8.50
C SER A 37 4.68 0.64 9.20
N GLY A 38 4.63 0.44 10.52
CA GLY A 38 5.72 -0.18 11.27
C GLY A 38 6.03 -1.61 10.80
N ILE A 39 5.01 -2.44 10.64
CA ILE A 39 5.16 -3.81 10.11
C ILE A 39 5.77 -3.77 8.70
N SER A 40 5.28 -2.88 7.84
CA SER A 40 5.75 -2.77 6.44
C SER A 40 7.19 -2.29 6.34
N ILE A 41 7.66 -1.47 7.29
CA ILE A 41 9.07 -1.11 7.40
C ILE A 41 9.90 -2.35 7.70
N VAL A 42 9.52 -3.11 8.73
CA VAL A 42 10.25 -4.33 9.13
C VAL A 42 10.29 -5.35 7.99
N THR A 43 9.16 -5.62 7.33
CA THR A 43 9.11 -6.57 6.21
C THR A 43 9.93 -6.08 5.01
N SER A 44 9.92 -4.79 4.70
CA SER A 44 10.72 -4.23 3.61
C SER A 44 12.22 -4.30 3.91
N LEU A 45 12.63 -4.03 5.15
CA LEU A 45 14.03 -4.17 5.57
C LEU A 45 14.51 -5.63 5.50
N LEU A 46 13.67 -6.59 5.90
CA LEU A 46 13.96 -8.02 5.73
C LEU A 46 14.11 -8.37 4.24
N GLY A 47 13.22 -7.88 3.38
CA GLY A 47 13.29 -8.07 1.93
C GLY A 47 14.59 -7.51 1.34
N ILE A 48 14.97 -6.27 1.68
CA ILE A 48 16.22 -5.64 1.23
C ILE A 48 17.44 -6.42 1.72
N THR A 49 17.44 -6.82 2.99
CA THR A 49 18.55 -7.57 3.59
C THR A 49 18.73 -8.91 2.88
N LEU A 50 17.65 -9.65 2.66
CA LEU A 50 17.69 -10.92 1.95
C LEU A 50 18.20 -10.75 0.51
N GLY A 51 17.69 -9.74 -0.21
CA GLY A 51 18.13 -9.45 -1.57
C GLY A 51 19.60 -9.05 -1.65
N SER A 52 20.06 -8.22 -0.70
CA SER A 52 21.44 -7.75 -0.63
C SER A 52 22.41 -8.87 -0.30
N ILE A 53 22.06 -9.73 0.67
CA ILE A 53 22.87 -10.92 1.01
C ILE A 53 23.01 -11.82 -0.21
N LEU A 54 21.92 -12.10 -0.93
CA LEU A 54 21.97 -12.97 -2.11
C LEU A 54 22.78 -12.33 -3.26
N LEU A 55 22.71 -11.01 -3.42
CA LEU A 55 23.47 -10.30 -4.45
C LEU A 55 24.99 -10.27 -4.16
N VAL A 56 25.40 -10.11 -2.89
CA VAL A 56 26.82 -10.06 -2.48
C VAL A 56 27.41 -11.46 -2.29
N ARG A 57 26.67 -12.36 -1.65
CA ARG A 57 27.09 -13.74 -1.34
C ARG A 57 26.41 -14.71 -2.30
N THR A 58 26.77 -14.63 -3.58
CA THR A 58 26.18 -15.44 -4.65
C THR A 58 26.33 -16.95 -4.43
N GLU A 59 27.37 -17.36 -3.71
CA GLU A 59 27.61 -18.74 -3.25
C GLU A 59 26.47 -19.30 -2.38
N TRP A 60 25.73 -18.45 -1.66
CA TRP A 60 24.55 -18.87 -0.88
C TRP A 60 23.40 -19.25 -1.79
N HIS A 61 23.26 -18.52 -2.90
CA HIS A 61 22.32 -18.91 -3.93
C HIS A 61 22.71 -20.24 -4.58
N GLU A 62 24.00 -20.53 -4.74
CA GLU A 62 24.44 -21.84 -5.28
C GLU A 62 24.20 -23.01 -4.31
N LYS A 63 24.06 -22.72 -3.02
CA LYS A 63 23.61 -23.67 -2.00
C LYS A 63 22.10 -23.89 -2.02
N LEU A 64 21.32 -22.99 -2.64
CA LEU A 64 19.88 -23.19 -2.79
C LEU A 64 19.63 -24.39 -3.71
N PHE A 65 18.74 -25.26 -3.29
CA PHE A 65 18.37 -26.44 -4.07
C PHE A 65 17.74 -26.07 -5.43
N LEU A 66 17.04 -24.92 -5.49
CA LEU A 66 16.48 -24.32 -6.70
C LEU A 66 17.57 -24.06 -7.75
N TYR A 67 18.75 -23.61 -7.31
CA TYR A 67 19.88 -23.47 -8.19
C TYR A 67 20.36 -24.82 -8.72
N ARG A 68 20.56 -25.80 -7.84
CA ARG A 68 21.09 -27.12 -8.20
C ARG A 68 20.21 -27.88 -9.20
N LEU A 69 18.90 -27.71 -9.13
CA LEU A 69 17.96 -28.48 -9.94
C LEU A 69 17.67 -27.85 -11.31
N THR A 70 17.54 -26.52 -11.39
CA THR A 70 17.05 -25.83 -12.60
C THR A 70 18.04 -24.80 -13.13
N LEU A 71 18.60 -23.97 -12.24
CA LEU A 71 19.44 -22.85 -12.68
C LEU A 71 20.88 -23.27 -12.99
N ALA A 72 21.33 -24.41 -12.49
CA ALA A 72 22.66 -24.95 -12.77
C ALA A 72 22.81 -25.28 -14.26
N TYR A 73 21.76 -25.77 -14.92
CA TYR A 73 21.75 -26.00 -16.36
C TYR A 73 21.86 -24.66 -17.12
N LEU A 74 21.05 -23.68 -16.77
CA LEU A 74 21.07 -22.33 -17.37
C LEU A 74 22.44 -21.65 -17.19
N ARG A 75 23.04 -21.74 -16.00
CA ARG A 75 24.39 -21.22 -15.73
C ARG A 75 25.45 -21.92 -16.57
N ARG A 76 25.35 -23.23 -16.76
CA ARG A 76 26.31 -23.99 -17.59
C ARG A 76 26.15 -23.68 -19.08
N SER A 77 24.92 -23.43 -19.54
CA SER A 77 24.63 -23.14 -20.94
C SER A 77 25.05 -21.72 -21.35
N ASP A 78 24.77 -20.70 -20.53
CA ASP A 78 25.17 -19.32 -20.80
C ASP A 78 25.44 -18.56 -19.48
N PRO A 79 26.67 -18.65 -18.94
CA PRO A 79 26.99 -18.09 -17.63
C PRO A 79 26.87 -16.57 -17.59
N SER A 80 27.23 -15.88 -18.68
CA SER A 80 27.17 -14.42 -18.75
C SER A 80 25.73 -13.92 -18.65
N LYS A 81 24.82 -14.45 -19.48
CA LYS A 81 23.41 -14.05 -19.43
C LYS A 81 22.77 -14.42 -18.10
N TYR A 82 23.10 -15.59 -17.57
CA TYR A 82 22.59 -16.04 -16.27
C TYR A 82 22.88 -15.04 -15.14
N TRP A 83 24.14 -14.60 -15.01
CA TRP A 83 24.52 -13.66 -13.94
C TRP A 83 23.95 -12.25 -14.15
N ILE A 84 23.74 -11.82 -15.40
CA ILE A 84 23.05 -10.55 -15.69
C ILE A 84 21.61 -10.64 -15.19
N VAL A 85 20.86 -11.68 -15.58
CA VAL A 85 19.46 -11.88 -15.16
C VAL A 85 19.37 -12.00 -13.64
N TYR A 86 20.29 -12.74 -13.01
CA TYR A 86 20.37 -12.87 -11.55
C TYR A 86 20.51 -11.51 -10.85
N ARG A 87 21.47 -10.67 -11.29
CA ARG A 87 21.71 -9.35 -10.71
C ARG A 87 20.54 -8.41 -10.95
N VAL A 88 19.93 -8.44 -12.14
CA VAL A 88 18.74 -7.65 -12.45
C VAL A 88 17.58 -8.06 -11.56
N PHE A 89 17.33 -9.36 -11.37
CA PHE A 89 16.27 -9.86 -10.50
C PHE A 89 16.41 -9.36 -9.07
N PHE A 90 17.58 -9.55 -8.45
CA PHE A 90 17.82 -9.09 -7.07
C PHE A 90 17.91 -7.56 -6.98
N GLY A 91 18.39 -6.87 -8.02
CA GLY A 91 18.36 -5.42 -8.11
C GLY A 91 16.95 -4.86 -8.12
N VAL A 92 16.05 -5.44 -8.93
CA VAL A 92 14.62 -5.07 -8.97
C VAL A 92 13.95 -5.39 -7.64
N TRP A 93 14.23 -6.54 -7.04
CA TRP A 93 13.72 -6.90 -5.71
C TRP A 93 14.08 -5.84 -4.66
N ILE A 94 15.35 -5.47 -4.56
CA ILE A 94 15.82 -4.43 -3.62
C ILE A 94 15.18 -3.09 -3.95
N ALA A 95 15.11 -2.71 -5.24
CA ALA A 95 14.54 -1.44 -5.67
C ALA A 95 13.05 -1.31 -5.32
N VAL A 96 12.26 -2.36 -5.51
CA VAL A 96 10.83 -2.38 -5.16
C VAL A 96 10.63 -2.23 -3.65
N HIS A 97 11.40 -2.95 -2.83
CA HIS A 97 11.32 -2.80 -1.37
C HIS A 97 11.80 -1.42 -0.88
N SER A 98 12.83 -0.87 -1.51
CA SER A 98 13.34 0.47 -1.20
C SER A 98 12.32 1.55 -1.57
N LEU A 99 11.71 1.44 -2.75
CA LEU A 99 10.62 2.32 -3.17
C LEU A 99 9.43 2.21 -2.21
N HIS A 100 9.08 1.00 -1.78
CA HIS A 100 8.02 0.82 -0.79
C HIS A 100 8.33 1.54 0.54
N LEU A 101 9.56 1.44 1.06
CA LEU A 101 10.00 2.20 2.25
C LEU A 101 9.80 3.71 2.09
N VAL A 102 10.23 4.28 0.97
CA VAL A 102 10.04 5.71 0.69
C VAL A 102 8.55 6.07 0.72
N THR A 103 7.70 5.26 0.10
CA THR A 103 6.26 5.52 0.09
C THR A 103 5.60 5.34 1.46
N ILE A 104 6.11 4.47 2.35
CA ILE A 104 5.63 4.38 3.73
C ILE A 104 5.89 5.68 4.48
N VAL A 105 7.09 6.28 4.32
CA VAL A 105 7.41 7.58 4.96
C VAL A 105 6.46 8.67 4.47
N LEU A 106 6.18 8.73 3.16
CA LEU A 106 5.20 9.65 2.59
C LEU A 106 3.81 9.45 3.17
N THR A 107 3.38 8.20 3.37
CA THR A 107 2.09 7.89 4.00
C THR A 107 2.04 8.29 5.46
N VAL A 108 3.09 8.06 6.25
CA VAL A 108 3.13 8.52 7.65
C VAL A 108 2.94 10.04 7.71
N ILE A 109 3.63 10.78 6.85
CA ILE A 109 3.47 12.24 6.74
C ILE A 109 2.05 12.59 6.26
N GLY A 110 1.53 11.87 5.27
CA GLY A 110 0.20 12.07 4.69
C GLY A 110 -0.93 11.81 5.67
N VAL A 111 -0.81 10.78 6.50
CA VAL A 111 -1.74 10.46 7.59
C VAL A 111 -1.69 11.56 8.66
N HIS A 112 -0.50 11.98 9.07
CA HIS A 112 -0.32 13.03 10.08
C HIS A 112 -0.88 14.38 9.61
N LYS A 113 -0.65 14.74 8.34
CA LYS A 113 -1.13 16.00 7.73
C LYS A 113 -2.51 15.90 7.07
N THR A 114 -3.20 14.76 7.22
CA THR A 114 -4.47 14.45 6.53
C THR A 114 -4.48 14.79 5.03
N ASN A 115 -3.34 14.60 4.36
CA ASN A 115 -3.12 14.99 2.97
C ASN A 115 -3.24 13.76 2.04
N LEU A 116 -4.39 13.66 1.37
CA LEU A 116 -4.74 12.58 0.45
C LEU A 116 -3.69 12.33 -0.66
N LYS A 117 -3.06 13.39 -1.18
CA LYS A 117 -2.11 13.28 -2.30
C LYS A 117 -0.88 12.44 -1.95
N LEU A 118 -0.48 12.45 -0.68
CA LEU A 118 0.71 11.73 -0.20
C LEU A 118 0.47 10.22 -0.01
N LEU A 119 -0.79 9.75 -0.01
CA LEU A 119 -1.14 8.33 0.11
C LEU A 119 -1.10 7.61 -1.25
N LYS A 120 -1.37 8.34 -2.35
CA LYS A 120 -1.45 7.79 -3.71
C LYS A 120 -0.18 7.04 -4.16
N PRO A 121 1.05 7.53 -3.89
CA PRO A 121 2.26 6.81 -4.27
C PRO A 121 2.32 5.41 -3.65
N GLN A 122 2.01 5.26 -2.35
CA GLN A 122 2.07 3.95 -1.70
C GLN A 122 0.98 3.00 -2.22
N LEU A 123 -0.22 3.50 -2.54
CA LEU A 123 -1.27 2.70 -3.19
C LEU A 123 -0.78 2.09 -4.50
N PHE A 124 -0.15 2.91 -5.36
CA PHE A 124 0.37 2.44 -6.65
C PHE A 124 1.50 1.40 -6.47
N VAL A 125 2.45 1.69 -5.57
CA VAL A 125 3.59 0.78 -5.30
C VAL A 125 3.10 -0.56 -4.75
N LEU A 126 2.11 -0.56 -3.84
CA LEU A 126 1.55 -1.78 -3.29
C LEU A 126 0.84 -2.63 -4.34
N VAL A 127 0.04 -2.01 -5.22
CA VAL A 127 -0.62 -2.72 -6.33
C VAL A 127 0.42 -3.35 -7.26
N PHE A 128 1.45 -2.59 -7.63
CA PHE A 128 2.54 -3.08 -8.48
C PHE A 128 3.30 -4.25 -7.81
N GLN A 129 3.65 -4.09 -6.53
CA GLN A 129 4.38 -5.10 -5.76
C GLN A 129 3.56 -6.39 -5.58
N ILE A 130 2.26 -6.30 -5.29
CA ILE A 130 1.37 -7.46 -5.22
C ILE A 130 1.28 -8.15 -6.58
N GLY A 131 1.19 -7.39 -7.68
CA GLY A 131 1.20 -7.95 -9.03
C GLY A 131 2.46 -8.80 -9.30
N LEU A 132 3.65 -8.28 -8.94
CA LEU A 132 4.90 -9.03 -9.04
C LEU A 132 4.90 -10.29 -8.18
N PHE A 133 4.38 -10.21 -6.95
CA PHE A 133 4.33 -11.36 -6.06
C PHE A 133 3.35 -12.44 -6.53
N ILE A 134 2.22 -12.07 -7.13
CA ILE A 134 1.28 -13.02 -7.74
C ILE A 134 1.99 -13.82 -8.84
N LEU A 135 2.72 -13.15 -9.74
CA LEU A 135 3.51 -13.81 -10.80
C LEU A 135 4.57 -14.76 -10.22
N GLY A 136 5.24 -14.34 -9.15
CA GLY A 136 6.21 -15.15 -8.42
C GLY A 136 5.59 -16.38 -7.75
N ILE A 137 4.44 -16.21 -7.08
CA ILE A 137 3.66 -17.29 -6.45
C ILE A 137 3.21 -18.28 -7.51
N SER A 138 2.62 -17.85 -8.62
CA SER A 138 2.17 -18.74 -9.70
C SER A 138 3.32 -19.58 -10.24
N SER A 139 4.48 -18.95 -10.47
CA SER A 139 5.67 -19.63 -10.97
C SER A 139 6.22 -20.65 -9.96
N LEU A 140 6.32 -20.25 -8.68
CA LEU A 140 6.79 -21.12 -7.61
C LEU A 140 5.82 -22.26 -7.30
N PHE A 141 4.52 -22.03 -7.42
CA PHE A 141 3.50 -23.05 -7.22
C PHE A 141 3.59 -24.16 -8.27
N VAL A 142 3.65 -23.79 -9.56
CA VAL A 142 3.87 -24.75 -10.67
C VAL A 142 5.16 -25.53 -10.44
N TYR A 143 6.23 -24.85 -10.04
CA TYR A 143 7.52 -25.48 -9.74
C TYR A 143 7.49 -26.36 -8.47
N SER A 144 6.67 -26.03 -7.47
CA SER A 144 6.56 -26.81 -6.23
C SER A 144 5.85 -28.15 -6.42
N MET A 145 5.00 -28.25 -7.44
CA MET A 145 4.31 -29.49 -7.82
C MET A 145 5.26 -30.58 -8.32
N THR A 146 6.51 -30.23 -8.65
CA THR A 146 7.54 -31.20 -9.02
C THR A 146 8.24 -31.84 -7.80
N GLY A 147 7.69 -31.66 -6.58
CA GLY A 147 8.14 -32.34 -5.36
C GLY A 147 9.30 -31.68 -4.60
N THR A 148 9.65 -30.43 -4.93
CA THR A 148 10.82 -29.77 -4.36
C THR A 148 10.49 -29.06 -3.03
N ARG A 149 10.98 -29.60 -1.90
CA ARG A 149 10.76 -29.02 -0.55
C ARG A 149 11.20 -27.55 -0.42
N VAL A 150 12.18 -27.13 -1.20
CA VAL A 150 12.70 -25.75 -1.17
C VAL A 150 11.81 -24.77 -1.93
N ALA A 151 11.05 -25.22 -2.94
CA ALA A 151 10.05 -24.38 -3.58
C ALA A 151 8.95 -23.96 -2.61
N TRP A 152 8.58 -24.85 -1.69
CA TRP A 152 7.65 -24.55 -0.61
C TRP A 152 8.17 -23.47 0.36
N LEU A 153 9.47 -23.48 0.67
CA LEU A 153 10.09 -22.45 1.50
C LEU A 153 10.08 -21.08 0.80
N ALA A 154 10.48 -21.03 -0.48
CA ALA A 154 10.43 -19.80 -1.26
C ALA A 154 8.98 -19.30 -1.42
N LEU A 155 8.04 -20.21 -1.69
CA LEU A 155 6.62 -19.91 -1.77
C LEU A 155 6.09 -19.32 -0.46
N PHE A 156 6.46 -19.91 0.68
CA PHE A 156 6.10 -19.38 2.01
C PHE A 156 6.64 -17.95 2.22
N VAL A 157 7.88 -17.67 1.84
CA VAL A 157 8.47 -16.32 1.94
C VAL A 157 7.70 -15.32 1.08
N VAL A 158 7.37 -15.67 -0.17
CA VAL A 158 6.62 -14.76 -1.05
C VAL A 158 5.18 -14.57 -0.55
N LEU A 159 4.52 -15.64 -0.06
CA LEU A 159 3.19 -15.55 0.55
C LEU A 159 3.19 -14.64 1.79
N PHE A 160 4.20 -14.76 2.65
CA PHE A 160 4.37 -13.88 3.81
C PHE A 160 4.41 -12.41 3.40
N HIS A 161 5.25 -12.04 2.42
CA HIS A 161 5.33 -10.66 1.95
C HIS A 161 4.03 -10.19 1.27
N THR A 162 3.37 -11.09 0.52
CA THR A 162 2.10 -10.80 -0.17
C THR A 162 0.98 -10.53 0.82
N LEU A 163 0.89 -11.28 1.92
CA LEU A 163 -0.10 -11.08 2.96
C LEU A 163 0.03 -9.68 3.56
N PHE A 164 1.23 -9.29 3.99
CA PHE A 164 1.45 -7.98 4.60
C PHE A 164 1.25 -6.83 3.61
N ALA A 165 1.67 -6.98 2.35
CA ALA A 165 1.41 -6.00 1.30
C ALA A 165 -0.10 -5.84 1.05
N SER A 166 -0.85 -6.94 1.02
CA SER A 166 -2.31 -6.94 0.81
C SER A 166 -3.06 -6.28 1.96
N THR A 167 -2.72 -6.62 3.21
CA THR A 167 -3.35 -5.97 4.38
C THR A 167 -3.01 -4.48 4.45
N ASN A 168 -1.77 -4.10 4.12
CA ASN A 168 -1.37 -2.70 4.04
C ASN A 168 -2.18 -1.95 2.95
N LEU A 169 -2.31 -2.55 1.75
CA LEU A 169 -3.09 -1.97 0.66
C LEU A 169 -4.56 -1.78 1.05
N TYR A 170 -5.16 -2.78 1.69
CA TYR A 170 -6.54 -2.72 2.15
C TYR A 170 -6.75 -1.56 3.13
N LEU A 171 -5.90 -1.45 4.16
CA LEU A 171 -6.01 -0.39 5.17
C LEU A 171 -5.78 0.99 4.57
N LEU A 172 -4.78 1.12 3.70
CA LEU A 172 -4.46 2.37 3.04
C LEU A 172 -5.58 2.82 2.10
N ALA A 173 -6.17 1.91 1.33
CA ALA A 173 -7.31 2.19 0.46
C ALA A 173 -8.53 2.64 1.27
N LYS A 174 -8.79 1.98 2.41
CA LYS A 174 -9.87 2.36 3.33
C LYS A 174 -9.66 3.76 3.91
N PHE A 175 -8.43 4.08 4.33
CA PHE A 175 -8.10 5.39 4.86
C PHE A 175 -8.13 6.49 3.78
N HIS A 176 -7.66 6.19 2.56
CA HIS A 176 -7.77 7.08 1.41
C HIS A 176 -9.24 7.42 1.11
N ARG A 177 -10.11 6.42 1.00
CA ARG A 177 -11.54 6.64 0.77
C ARG A 177 -12.18 7.51 1.86
N PHE A 178 -11.83 7.25 3.11
CA PHE A 178 -12.32 8.05 4.24
C PHE A 178 -11.89 9.53 4.14
N LEU A 179 -10.63 9.81 3.81
CA LEU A 179 -10.16 11.19 3.62
C LEU A 179 -10.81 11.85 2.40
N ASP A 180 -11.02 11.11 1.33
CA ASP A 180 -11.67 11.60 0.10
C ASP A 180 -13.13 11.99 0.35
N GLU A 181 -13.90 11.14 1.07
CA GLU A 181 -15.26 11.44 1.52
C GLU A 181 -15.31 12.73 2.36
N LYS A 182 -14.37 12.91 3.29
CA LYS A 182 -14.25 14.15 4.09
C LYS A 182 -13.96 15.39 3.25
N LEU A 183 -13.06 15.27 2.27
CA LEU A 183 -12.69 16.38 1.39
C LEU A 183 -13.86 16.79 0.49
N MET A 184 -14.65 15.83 0.00
CA MET A 184 -15.86 16.12 -0.78
C MET A 184 -16.88 16.92 0.05
N ILE A 185 -17.19 16.45 1.27
CA ILE A 185 -18.11 17.15 2.17
C ILE A 185 -17.64 18.58 2.46
N LEU A 186 -16.34 18.76 2.75
CA LEU A 186 -15.78 20.08 3.02
C LEU A 186 -15.91 21.01 1.80
N ARG A 187 -15.64 20.48 0.60
CA ARG A 187 -15.77 21.22 -0.65
C ARG A 187 -17.22 21.63 -0.91
N ASP A 188 -18.18 20.74 -0.66
CA ASP A 188 -19.60 21.02 -0.82
C ASP A 188 -20.06 22.13 0.14
N ILE A 189 -19.67 22.05 1.42
CA ILE A 189 -19.98 23.10 2.42
C ILE A 189 -19.38 24.44 1.99
N LEU A 190 -18.10 24.47 1.62
CA LEU A 190 -17.43 25.69 1.17
C LEU A 190 -18.10 26.28 -0.09
N SER A 191 -18.51 25.43 -1.03
CA SER A 191 -19.21 25.87 -2.24
C SER A 191 -20.62 26.40 -1.95
N ALA A 192 -21.33 25.81 -1.00
CA ALA A 192 -22.64 26.27 -0.57
C ALA A 192 -22.56 27.61 0.18
N GLN A 193 -21.57 27.78 1.05
CA GLN A 193 -21.29 29.04 1.74
C GLN A 193 -20.86 30.14 0.76
N ALA A 194 -20.00 29.83 -0.22
CA ALA A 194 -19.63 30.77 -1.27
C ALA A 194 -20.85 31.21 -2.11
N LYS A 195 -21.79 30.30 -2.38
CA LYS A 195 -23.03 30.61 -3.09
C LYS A 195 -24.01 31.46 -2.27
N SER A 196 -24.00 31.36 -0.94
CA SER A 196 -24.82 32.20 -0.06
C SER A 196 -24.28 33.62 0.14
N VAL A 197 -23.04 33.90 -0.29
CA VAL A 197 -22.44 35.25 -0.29
C VAL A 197 -22.50 35.86 -1.70
N HIS A 198 -23.63 35.72 -2.39
CA HIS A 198 -23.96 36.69 -3.44
C HIS A 198 -24.51 37.92 -2.73
N PHE A 199 -23.68 38.95 -2.62
CA PHE A 199 -24.09 40.27 -2.17
C PHE A 199 -25.29 40.70 -3.00
N LYS A 200 -26.35 41.10 -2.29
CA LYS A 200 -27.42 41.88 -2.87
C LYS A 200 -26.80 43.24 -3.16
N ASP A 201 -26.46 43.49 -4.43
CA ASP A 201 -26.09 44.83 -4.86
C ASP A 201 -27.32 45.71 -4.65
N ASP A 202 -27.33 46.46 -3.54
CA ASP A 202 -28.27 47.54 -3.29
C ASP A 202 -28.00 48.64 -4.32
N SER A 203 -28.53 48.43 -5.52
CA SER A 203 -28.63 49.41 -6.60
C SER A 203 -30.10 49.74 -6.81
N SER A 204 -30.71 50.37 -5.79
CA SER A 204 -31.95 51.12 -5.96
C SER A 204 -31.60 52.62 -6.00
N PHE A 205 -31.49 53.12 -7.23
CA PHE A 205 -31.71 54.53 -7.58
C PHE A 205 -33.17 54.91 -7.35
#